data_AF-C4GFB9-F1
#
_entry.id   AF-C4GFB9-F1
#
_cell.length_a   1.000
_cell.length_b   1.000
_cell.length_c   1.000
_cell.angle_alpha   90.00
_cell.angle_beta   90.00
_cell.angle_gamma   90.00
#
_symmetry.space_group_name_H-M   'P 1'
#
loop_
_entity.id
_entity.type
_entity.pdbx_description
1 polymer ?
#
loop_
_entity_poly.entity_id
_entity_poly.type
_entity_poly.pdbx_seq_one_letter_code
_entity_poly.pdbx_strand_id
1 'polypeptide(L)'
;MEHKIAAERVNRLFTHCLEQLEQHAATTSPRLSGAQNALLAYLRLDKIAEDEGFAMLIALGYGEELLCDQFAEQLATWGVPVLPDIVLQARGLYRELGAAIGQHGDAATVREAFPQFAVVDEWYFMECEEIFLKVYNYVRGHFDEFVGLLDFQDA
;
A
#
# COMPACT_ATOMS: atom_id res chain seq x y z
N MET A 1 14.04 -4.58 28.52
CA MET A 1 12.66 -4.83 28.97
C MET A 1 11.79 -4.51 27.75
N GLU A 2 11.54 -5.52 26.91
CA GLU A 2 10.73 -5.34 25.69
C GLU A 2 9.32 -4.97 26.12
N HIS A 3 8.94 -3.71 25.91
CA HIS A 3 7.57 -3.29 26.08
C HIS A 3 6.74 -4.01 25.02
N LYS A 4 6.10 -5.12 25.42
CA LYS A 4 5.15 -5.84 24.59
C LYS A 4 4.02 -4.87 24.24
N ILE A 5 4.10 -4.21 23.09
CA ILE A 5 3.04 -3.33 22.59
C ILE A 5 1.77 -4.18 22.55
N ALA A 6 0.72 -3.71 23.25
CA ALA A 6 -0.58 -4.36 23.24
C ALA A 6 -1.12 -4.34 21.80
N ALA A 7 -1.62 -5.48 21.32
CA ALA A 7 -2.23 -5.60 20.00
C ALA A 7 -3.33 -4.53 19.78
N GLU A 8 -4.04 -4.16 20.84
CA GLU A 8 -5.03 -3.07 20.85
C GLU A 8 -4.45 -1.72 20.40
N ARG A 9 -3.20 -1.38 20.75
CA ARG A 9 -2.57 -0.13 20.32
C ARG A 9 -2.26 -0.14 18.82
N VAL A 10 -1.74 -1.26 18.32
CA VAL A 10 -1.44 -1.43 16.90
C VAL A 10 -2.72 -1.42 16.09
N ASN A 11 -3.76 -2.12 16.55
CA ASN A 11 -5.07 -2.13 15.88
C ASN A 11 -5.64 -0.71 15.77
N ARG A 12 -5.59 0.08 16.85
CA ARG A 12 -6.03 1.48 16.81
C ARG A 12 -5.23 2.32 15.80
N LEU A 13 -3.93 2.12 15.69
CA LEU A 13 -3.09 2.79 14.69
C LEU A 13 -3.55 2.44 13.26
N PHE A 14 -3.73 1.15 12.96
CA PHE A 14 -4.18 0.72 11.63
C PHE A 14 -5.58 1.24 11.31
N THR A 15 -6.52 1.14 12.27
CA THR A 15 -7.88 1.69 12.10
C THR A 15 -7.83 3.19 11.80
N HIS A 16 -7.06 3.96 12.57
CA HIS A 16 -6.90 5.39 12.34
C HIS A 16 -6.33 5.68 10.95
N CYS A 17 -5.28 4.97 10.52
CA CYS A 17 -4.70 5.14 9.20
C CYS A 17 -5.72 4.86 8.08
N LEU A 18 -6.52 3.80 8.21
CA LEU A 18 -7.55 3.46 7.24
C LEU A 18 -8.66 4.53 7.17
N GLU A 19 -9.13 5.01 8.32
CA GLU A 19 -10.11 6.10 8.41
C GLU A 19 -9.58 7.39 7.75
N GLN A 20 -8.29 7.68 7.91
CA GLN A 20 -7.65 8.82 7.23
C GLN A 20 -7.62 8.65 5.72
N LEU A 21 -7.26 7.46 5.23
CA LEU A 21 -7.22 7.18 3.79
C LEU A 21 -8.63 7.19 3.17
N GLU A 22 -9.69 6.99 3.95
CA GLU A 22 -11.06 7.18 3.47
C GLU A 22 -11.44 8.66 3.32
N GLN A 23 -10.91 9.52 4.17
CA GLN A 23 -11.20 10.96 4.16
C GLN A 23 -10.30 11.73 3.20
N HIS A 24 -9.07 11.27 3.01
CA HIS A 24 -8.03 11.95 2.23
C HIS A 24 -7.40 10.98 1.23
N ALA A 25 -7.21 11.45 -0.01
CA ALA A 25 -6.62 10.63 -1.07
C ALA A 25 -5.10 10.46 -0.91
N ALA A 26 -4.41 11.43 -0.30
CA ALA A 26 -2.96 11.42 -0.17
C ALA A 26 -2.46 10.26 0.70
N THR A 27 -1.35 9.64 0.29
CA THR A 27 -0.69 8.58 1.09
C THR A 27 0.68 9.00 1.60
N THR A 28 1.09 10.24 1.30
CA THR A 28 2.40 10.79 1.65
C THR A 28 2.28 12.21 2.18
N SER A 29 3.12 12.54 3.15
CA SER A 29 3.21 13.89 3.72
C SER A 29 4.67 14.19 4.10
N PRO A 30 5.18 15.41 3.85
CA PRO A 30 6.53 15.81 4.25
C PRO A 30 6.69 15.92 5.78
N ARG A 31 5.58 15.90 6.53
CA ARG A 31 5.57 15.90 8.01
C ARG A 31 5.78 14.51 8.60
N LEU A 32 5.66 13.46 7.78
CA LEU A 32 5.78 12.07 8.18
C LEU A 32 7.17 11.52 7.82
N SER A 33 7.60 10.52 8.58
CA SER A 33 8.82 9.77 8.26
C SER A 33 8.62 8.89 7.01
N GLY A 34 9.72 8.41 6.43
CA GLY A 34 9.66 7.46 5.31
C GLY A 34 8.88 6.19 5.64
N ALA A 35 9.07 5.63 6.84
CA ALA A 35 8.34 4.46 7.29
C ALA A 35 6.83 4.73 7.47
N GLN A 36 6.46 5.88 8.02
CA GLN A 36 5.07 6.28 8.19
C GLN A 36 4.35 6.50 6.85
N ASN A 37 5.01 7.20 5.92
CA ASN A 37 4.53 7.36 4.55
C ASN A 37 4.37 5.99 3.85
N ALA A 38 5.34 5.09 4.01
CA ALA A 38 5.23 3.75 3.45
C ALA A 38 4.09 2.91 4.06
N LEU A 39 3.74 3.11 5.34
CA LEU A 39 2.59 2.41 5.93
C LEU A 39 1.27 2.88 5.32
N LEU A 40 1.10 4.21 5.16
CA LEU A 40 -0.08 4.76 4.50
C LEU A 40 -0.16 4.32 3.02
N ALA A 41 0.96 4.37 2.31
CA ALA A 41 1.08 3.90 0.94
C ALA A 41 0.73 2.41 0.80
N TYR A 42 1.23 1.57 1.71
CA TYR A 42 0.90 0.14 1.74
C TYR A 42 -0.60 -0.09 2.00
N LEU A 43 -1.20 0.56 3.01
CA LEU A 43 -2.62 0.38 3.31
C LEU A 43 -3.53 0.84 2.16
N ARG A 44 -3.13 1.89 1.42
CA ARG A 44 -3.82 2.29 0.19
C ARG A 44 -3.69 1.24 -0.90
N LEU A 45 -2.47 0.77 -1.14
CA LEU A 45 -2.19 -0.26 -2.15
C LEU A 45 -3.01 -1.50 -1.86
N ASP A 46 -2.97 -2.00 -0.62
CA ASP A 46 -3.65 -3.21 -0.16
C ASP A 46 -5.16 -3.14 -0.41
N LYS A 47 -5.80 -2.06 0.06
CA LYS A 47 -7.24 -1.81 -0.11
C LYS A 47 -7.69 -1.81 -1.58
N ILE A 48 -6.86 -1.34 -2.50
CA ILE A 48 -7.22 -1.27 -3.92
C ILE A 48 -6.81 -2.57 -4.64
N ALA A 49 -5.60 -3.06 -4.43
CA ALA A 49 -5.06 -4.19 -5.17
C ALA A 49 -5.80 -5.50 -4.86
N GLU A 50 -6.23 -5.72 -3.61
CA GLU A 50 -6.99 -6.91 -3.22
C GLU A 50 -8.35 -6.98 -3.93
N ASP A 51 -9.12 -5.89 -3.91
CA ASP A 51 -10.50 -5.87 -4.41
C ASP A 51 -10.60 -5.46 -5.90
N GLU A 52 -9.84 -4.44 -6.31
CA GLU A 52 -9.98 -3.74 -7.60
C GLU A 52 -8.80 -3.97 -8.56
N GLY A 53 -7.62 -4.34 -8.05
CA GLY A 53 -6.43 -4.67 -8.83
C GLY A 53 -5.55 -3.47 -9.19
N PHE A 54 -4.35 -3.76 -9.70
CA PHE A 54 -3.31 -2.77 -9.97
C PHE A 54 -3.66 -1.81 -11.12
N ALA A 55 -4.40 -2.28 -12.12
CA ALA A 55 -4.86 -1.40 -13.19
C ALA A 55 -5.81 -0.32 -12.65
N MET A 56 -6.68 -0.67 -11.67
CA MET A 56 -7.55 0.31 -11.03
C MET A 56 -6.77 1.25 -10.09
N LEU A 57 -5.76 0.75 -9.37
CA LEU A 57 -4.83 1.58 -8.60
C LEU A 57 -4.20 2.67 -9.48
N ILE A 58 -3.79 2.33 -10.69
CA ILE A 58 -3.24 3.28 -11.66
C ILE A 58 -4.32 4.24 -12.17
N ALA A 59 -5.52 3.74 -12.50
CA ALA A 59 -6.64 4.56 -12.96
C ALA A 59 -7.07 5.61 -11.91
N LEU A 60 -6.95 5.27 -10.62
CA LEU A 60 -7.19 6.17 -9.49
C LEU A 60 -6.07 7.21 -9.28
N GLY A 61 -4.98 7.13 -10.06
CA GLY A 61 -3.88 8.09 -10.04
C GLY A 61 -2.72 7.72 -9.11
N TYR A 62 -2.72 6.53 -8.53
CA TYR A 62 -1.70 6.12 -7.55
C TYR A 62 -0.45 5.48 -8.15
N GLY A 63 -0.39 5.33 -9.48
CA GLY A 63 0.72 4.62 -10.15
C GLY A 63 2.10 5.21 -9.84
N GLU A 64 2.27 6.54 -9.93
CA GLU A 64 3.57 7.18 -9.68
C GLU A 64 3.98 7.12 -8.21
N GLU A 65 3.02 7.33 -7.30
CA GLU A 65 3.26 7.36 -5.86
C GLU A 65 3.54 5.96 -5.28
N LEU A 66 2.72 4.98 -5.63
CA LEU A 66 2.74 3.64 -5.03
C LEU A 66 3.56 2.61 -5.80
N LEU A 67 3.90 2.86 -7.07
CA LEU A 67 4.71 1.95 -7.89
C LEU A 67 6.10 2.54 -8.17
N CYS A 68 6.85 2.83 -7.09
CA CYS A 68 8.17 3.46 -7.16
C CYS A 68 9.25 2.66 -6.42
N ASP A 69 10.52 2.88 -6.79
CA ASP A 69 11.67 2.19 -6.17
C ASP A 69 11.78 2.50 -4.67
N GLN A 70 11.59 3.76 -4.30
CA GLN A 70 11.71 4.22 -2.93
C GLN A 70 10.75 3.49 -1.98
N PHE A 71 9.52 3.22 -2.45
CA PHE A 71 8.53 2.46 -1.68
C PHE A 71 8.91 0.99 -1.60
N ALA A 72 9.29 0.36 -2.72
CA ALA A 72 9.74 -1.04 -2.73
C ALA A 72 10.96 -1.27 -1.82
N GLU A 73 11.94 -0.36 -1.84
CA GLU A 73 13.11 -0.39 -0.97
C GLU A 73 12.73 -0.29 0.52
N GLN A 74 11.80 0.60 0.86
CA GLN A 74 11.31 0.74 2.24
C GLN A 74 10.61 -0.54 2.71
N LEU A 75 9.77 -1.16 1.87
CA LEU A 75 9.08 -2.41 2.18
C LEU A 75 10.06 -3.59 2.35
N ALA A 76 11.16 -3.61 1.59
CA ALA A 76 12.18 -4.65 1.74
C ALA A 76 12.82 -4.66 3.14
N THR A 77 12.88 -3.49 3.81
CA THR A 77 13.39 -3.41 5.19
C THR A 77 12.45 -4.04 6.23
N TRP A 78 11.18 -4.29 5.87
CA TRP A 78 10.17 -4.80 6.80
C TRP A 78 10.14 -6.32 6.90
N GLY A 79 11.01 -7.01 6.16
CA GLY A 79 11.04 -8.48 6.13
C GLY A 79 9.87 -9.09 5.33
N VAL A 80 9.34 -8.34 4.36
CA VAL A 80 8.26 -8.78 3.46
C VAL A 80 8.81 -8.89 2.03
N PRO A 81 9.65 -9.89 1.69
CA PRO A 81 10.42 -9.89 0.45
C PRO A 81 9.57 -9.95 -0.82
N VAL A 82 8.36 -10.52 -0.75
CA VAL A 82 7.46 -10.69 -1.90
C VAL A 82 6.80 -9.38 -2.34
N LEU A 83 6.51 -8.48 -1.40
CA LEU A 83 5.76 -7.26 -1.69
C LEU A 83 6.56 -6.25 -2.57
N PRO A 84 7.86 -5.99 -2.32
CA PRO A 84 8.70 -5.22 -3.23
C PRO A 84 8.70 -5.75 -4.66
N ASP A 85 8.78 -7.07 -4.85
CA ASP A 85 8.82 -7.68 -6.18
C ASP A 85 7.48 -7.49 -6.92
N ILE A 86 6.35 -7.64 -6.23
CA ILE A 86 5.01 -7.34 -6.77
C ILE A 86 4.93 -5.87 -7.21
N VAL A 87 5.36 -4.94 -6.35
CA VAL A 87 5.36 -3.50 -6.64
C VAL A 87 6.20 -3.18 -7.87
N LEU A 88 7.40 -3.77 -7.99
CA LEU A 88 8.29 -3.56 -9.12
C LEU A 88 7.75 -4.19 -10.42
N GLN A 89 7.07 -5.32 -10.33
CA GLN A 89 6.40 -5.94 -11.48
C GLN A 89 5.21 -5.08 -11.96
N ALA A 90 4.34 -4.65 -11.05
CA ALA A 90 3.25 -3.73 -11.37
C ALA A 90 3.75 -2.40 -11.94
N ARG A 91 4.89 -1.89 -11.45
CA ARG A 91 5.57 -0.71 -12.00
C ARG A 91 6.01 -0.90 -13.45
N GLY A 92 6.51 -2.09 -13.81
CA GLY A 92 6.85 -2.41 -15.19
C GLY A 92 5.65 -2.22 -16.12
N LEU A 93 4.51 -2.79 -15.74
CA LEU A 93 3.26 -2.63 -16.46
C LEU A 93 2.77 -1.18 -16.46
N TYR A 94 2.90 -0.46 -15.35
CA TYR A 94 2.56 0.97 -15.27
C TYR A 94 3.38 1.82 -16.25
N ARG A 95 4.68 1.55 -16.41
CA ARG A 95 5.52 2.28 -17.37
C ARG A 95 5.10 2.05 -18.82
N GLU A 96 4.61 0.85 -19.14
CA GLU A 96 4.19 0.48 -20.48
C GLU A 96 2.76 0.95 -20.80
N LEU A 97 1.85 0.82 -19.84
CA LEU A 97 0.40 0.94 -20.04
C LEU A 97 -0.22 2.13 -19.31
N GLY A 98 0.46 2.72 -18.33
CA GLY A 98 -0.09 3.75 -17.44
C GLY A 98 -0.61 4.99 -18.15
N ALA A 99 0.02 5.40 -19.25
CA ALA A 99 -0.47 6.53 -20.06
C ALA A 99 -1.80 6.22 -20.79
N ALA A 100 -2.08 4.95 -21.06
CA ALA A 100 -3.34 4.49 -21.66
C ALA A 100 -4.41 4.20 -20.60
N ILE A 101 -4.00 3.89 -19.36
CA ILE A 101 -4.89 3.72 -18.21
C ILE A 101 -5.36 5.11 -17.76
N GLY A 102 -6.42 5.61 -18.39
CA GLY A 102 -7.17 6.77 -17.88
C GLY A 102 -8.13 6.37 -16.75
N GLN A 103 -8.83 7.37 -16.21
CA GLN A 103 -9.98 7.15 -15.32
C GLN A 103 -11.13 6.57 -16.13
N HIS A 104 -11.19 5.25 -16.26
CA HIS A 104 -12.13 4.56 -17.13
C HIS A 104 -13.00 3.56 -16.36
N GLY A 105 -14.20 4.00 -15.97
CA GLY A 105 -15.25 3.07 -15.49
C GLY A 105 -14.95 2.42 -14.14
N ASP A 106 -15.57 1.27 -13.91
CA ASP A 106 -15.41 0.47 -12.70
C ASP A 106 -14.25 -0.54 -12.82
N ALA A 107 -13.86 -1.15 -11.70
CA ALA A 107 -12.75 -2.09 -11.64
C ALA A 107 -12.90 -3.28 -12.62
N ALA A 108 -14.12 -3.76 -12.85
CA ALA A 108 -14.37 -4.85 -13.80
C ALA A 108 -14.06 -4.43 -15.24
N THR A 109 -14.52 -3.25 -15.65
CA THR A 109 -14.23 -2.66 -16.96
C THR A 109 -12.73 -2.42 -17.14
N VAL A 110 -12.06 -1.89 -16.12
CA VAL A 110 -10.61 -1.65 -16.15
C VAL A 110 -9.84 -2.96 -16.29
N ARG A 111 -10.19 -4.01 -15.52
CA ARG A 111 -9.54 -5.32 -15.63
C ARG A 111 -9.71 -5.96 -17.00
N GLU A 112 -10.89 -5.84 -17.61
CA GLU A 112 -11.12 -6.36 -18.98
C GLU A 112 -10.28 -5.61 -20.02
N ALA A 113 -10.12 -4.29 -19.86
CA ALA A 113 -9.32 -3.47 -20.77
C ALA A 113 -7.81 -3.70 -20.64
N PHE A 114 -7.34 -4.10 -19.44
CA PHE A 114 -5.92 -4.26 -19.13
C PHE A 114 -5.59 -5.65 -18.54
N PRO A 115 -5.82 -6.74 -19.29
CA PRO A 115 -5.63 -8.11 -18.80
C PRO A 115 -4.16 -8.45 -18.48
N GLN A 116 -3.20 -7.62 -18.91
CA GLN A 116 -1.78 -7.77 -18.60
C GLN A 116 -1.49 -7.70 -17.09
N PHE A 117 -2.37 -7.04 -16.31
CA PHE A 117 -2.26 -6.98 -14.85
C PHE A 117 -2.74 -8.25 -14.15
N ALA A 118 -3.47 -9.14 -14.83
CA ALA A 118 -4.07 -10.32 -14.19
C ALA A 118 -3.06 -11.19 -13.43
N VAL A 119 -1.84 -11.34 -13.97
CA VAL A 119 -0.78 -12.13 -13.32
C VAL A 119 -0.31 -11.50 -12.01
N VAL A 120 -0.15 -10.17 -11.98
CA VAL A 120 0.31 -9.47 -10.76
C VAL A 120 -0.83 -9.29 -9.75
N ASP A 121 -2.07 -9.13 -10.22
CA ASP A 121 -3.27 -9.13 -9.39
C ASP A 121 -3.46 -10.49 -8.70
N GLU A 122 -3.36 -11.60 -9.45
CA GLU A 122 -3.46 -12.96 -8.89
C GLU A 122 -2.33 -13.23 -7.91
N TRP A 123 -1.10 -12.80 -8.23
CA TRP A 123 0.03 -12.95 -7.31
C TRP A 123 -0.19 -12.19 -6.00
N TYR A 124 -0.65 -10.94 -6.07
CA TYR A 124 -0.98 -10.18 -4.87
C TYR A 124 -2.10 -10.83 -4.06
N PHE A 125 -3.18 -11.26 -4.72
CA PHE A 125 -4.30 -11.93 -4.07
C PHE A 125 -3.89 -13.21 -3.32
N MET A 126 -2.94 -13.98 -3.83
CA MET A 126 -2.44 -15.18 -3.14
C MET A 126 -1.58 -14.86 -1.91
N GLU A 127 -0.95 -13.68 -1.88
CA GLU A 127 0.06 -13.32 -0.87
C GLU A 127 -0.44 -12.27 0.13
N CYS A 128 -1.52 -11.55 -0.15
CA CYS A 128 -1.96 -10.35 0.57
C CYS A 128 -2.17 -10.62 2.07
N GLU A 129 -2.78 -11.74 2.45
CA GLU A 129 -2.98 -12.11 3.86
C GLU A 129 -1.64 -12.29 4.61
N GLU A 130 -0.66 -12.96 3.98
CA GLU A 130 0.67 -13.17 4.56
C GLU A 130 1.48 -11.86 4.62
N ILE A 131 1.38 -11.05 3.56
CA ILE A 131 1.94 -9.71 3.50
C ILE A 131 1.41 -8.86 4.65
N PHE A 132 0.08 -8.78 4.82
CA PHE A 132 -0.56 -8.01 5.88
C PHE A 132 -0.09 -8.44 7.26
N LEU A 133 -0.04 -9.76 7.51
CA LEU A 133 0.44 -10.29 8.78
C LEU A 133 1.89 -9.87 9.07
N LYS A 134 2.77 -9.90 8.06
CA LYS A 134 4.17 -9.49 8.22
C LYS A 134 4.29 -7.98 8.46
N VAL A 135 3.57 -7.16 7.69
CA VAL A 135 3.54 -5.70 7.89
C VAL A 135 3.02 -5.35 9.29
N TYR A 136 1.91 -5.96 9.72
CA TYR A 136 1.35 -5.77 11.06
C TYR A 136 2.36 -6.11 12.16
N ASN A 137 3.04 -7.26 12.03
CA ASN A 137 4.04 -7.69 13.01
C ASN A 137 5.28 -6.78 13.01
N TYR A 138 5.69 -6.28 11.84
CA TYR A 138 6.77 -5.30 11.75
C TYR A 138 6.41 -4.01 12.48
N VAL A 139 5.24 -3.41 12.17
CA VAL A 139 4.76 -2.19 12.82
C VAL A 139 4.60 -2.40 14.33
N ARG A 140 4.11 -3.57 14.75
CA ARG A 140 4.01 -3.91 16.17
C ARG A 140 5.38 -3.96 16.87
N GLY A 141 6.39 -4.52 16.22
CA GLY A 141 7.76 -4.60 16.73
C GLY A 141 8.48 -3.25 16.77
N HIS A 142 8.07 -2.32 15.91
CA HIS A 142 8.68 -1.00 15.72
C HIS A 142 7.71 0.14 16.03
N PHE A 143 6.76 -0.07 16.95
CA PHE A 143 5.61 0.80 17.13
C PHE A 143 5.96 2.27 17.39
N ASP A 144 7.06 2.55 18.08
CA ASP A 144 7.51 3.90 18.38
C ASP A 144 7.86 4.71 17.12
N GLU A 145 8.21 4.06 16.00
CA GLU A 145 8.42 4.72 14.70
C GLU A 145 7.11 5.17 14.05
N PHE A 146 5.99 4.51 14.38
CA PHE A 146 4.70 4.71 13.74
C PHE A 146 3.71 5.50 14.61
N VAL A 147 3.91 5.56 15.94
CA VAL A 147 2.94 6.15 16.88
C VAL A 147 2.51 7.58 16.53
N GLY A 148 3.37 8.36 15.88
CA GLY A 148 3.06 9.72 15.41
C GLY A 148 1.90 9.80 14.41
N LEU A 149 1.54 8.69 13.74
CA LEU A 149 0.37 8.62 12.85
C LEU A 149 -0.96 8.77 13.60
N LEU A 150 -1.03 8.42 14.89
CA LEU A 150 -2.26 8.59 15.69
C LEU A 150 -2.63 10.06 15.89
N ASP A 151 -1.63 10.94 15.89
CA ASP A 151 -1.81 12.39 16.07
C ASP A 151 -1.72 13.15 14.75
N PHE A 152 -1.33 12.47 13.67
CA PHE A 152 -1.32 13.06 12.34
C PHE A 152 -2.75 13.33 11.89
N GLN A 153 -2.97 14.48 11.26
CA GLN A 153 -4.17 14.82 10.51
C GLN A 153 -3.69 15.48 9.23
N ASP A 154 -4.09 14.93 8.08
CA ASP A 154 -3.84 15.60 6.82
C ASP A 154 -4.80 16.79 6.71
N ALA A 155 -4.24 17.97 6.49
CA ALA A 155 -4.95 19.25 6.58
C ALA A 155 -5.59 19.65 5.25
#